data_AF-A0A968FSV8-F1
#
_entry.id   AF-A0A968FSV8-F1
#
_cell.length_a   1.000
_cell.length_b   1.000
_cell.length_c   1.000
_cell.angle_alpha   90.00
_cell.angle_beta   90.00
_cell.angle_gamma   90.00
#
_symmetry.space_group_name_H-M   'P 1'
#
loop_
_entity.id
_entity.type
_entity.pdbx_description
1 polymer ?
#
loop_
_entity_poly.entity_id
_entity_poly.type
_entity_poly.pdbx_seq_one_letter_code
_entity_poly.pdbx_strand_id
1 'polypeptide(L)'
;PMWPNPSTKYVFVKAATNGKEIAIHLEWIDPTRDDIMVQSQQYKDQAAVMFPLNPAGEFVITMGGEEADKRVNIWQWKATWDKEGAGKNDNSAMQDLEDAYDYMALGSGGYYMYEPDGNLQLKSELGSGRTGSKDRRGKGGVHTGGTQDISNRGSMVDFGMGKNEGVFNPGRATHNILSDNTLRHSPVEDLNANGFSTLTTQAKQNVDGKGNWNNNRWTVVFKRTLKTNDANDSQFTSGTTPMAIAIWNGGNKERNGQKAITLSPVTLKY
;
A
#
# COMPACT_ATOMS: atom_id res chain seq x y z
N PRO A 1 -0.17 -8.10 -27.64
CA PRO A 1 -0.78 -7.07 -26.76
C PRO A 1 -2.25 -7.43 -26.46
N MET A 2 -2.58 -7.71 -25.19
CA MET A 2 -3.98 -7.86 -24.79
C MET A 2 -4.64 -6.49 -24.86
N TRP A 3 -5.75 -6.39 -25.60
CA TRP A 3 -6.61 -5.21 -25.54
C TRP A 3 -7.12 -5.05 -24.10
N PRO A 4 -7.11 -3.84 -23.53
CA PRO A 4 -7.70 -3.63 -22.22
C PRO A 4 -9.18 -3.98 -22.32
N ASN A 5 -9.64 -4.98 -21.55
CA ASN A 5 -11.05 -5.17 -21.26
C ASN A 5 -11.27 -4.93 -19.77
N PRO A 6 -11.28 -3.66 -19.32
CA PRO A 6 -11.49 -3.37 -17.92
C PRO A 6 -12.86 -3.88 -17.48
N SER A 7 -12.93 -4.55 -16.34
CA SER A 7 -14.16 -5.13 -15.81
C SER A 7 -15.10 -4.06 -15.28
N THR A 8 -14.55 -3.02 -14.65
CA THR A 8 -15.32 -1.90 -14.11
C THR A 8 -15.80 -0.97 -15.22
N LYS A 9 -17.12 -0.82 -15.36
CA LYS A 9 -17.74 0.05 -16.38
C LYS A 9 -18.34 1.34 -15.82
N TYR A 10 -18.72 1.34 -14.53
CA TYR A 10 -19.39 2.46 -13.88
C TYR A 10 -18.79 2.70 -12.50
N VAL A 11 -18.63 3.97 -12.16
CA VAL A 11 -18.24 4.43 -10.83
C VAL A 11 -19.15 5.58 -10.43
N PHE A 12 -19.72 5.50 -9.23
CA PHE A 12 -20.46 6.58 -8.62
C PHE A 12 -19.49 7.52 -7.91
N VAL A 13 -19.69 8.81 -8.10
CA VAL A 13 -18.81 9.84 -7.56
C VAL A 13 -19.66 10.86 -6.83
N LYS A 14 -19.23 11.23 -5.62
CA LYS A 14 -19.78 12.36 -4.88
C LYS A 14 -18.62 13.13 -4.28
N ALA A 15 -18.79 14.44 -4.09
CA ALA A 15 -17.89 15.23 -3.29
C ALA A 15 -18.67 16.08 -2.30
N ALA A 16 -18.01 16.41 -1.21
CA ALA A 16 -18.52 17.31 -0.18
C ALA A 16 -17.39 18.18 0.35
N THR A 17 -17.71 19.40 0.75
CA THR A 17 -16.78 20.32 1.39
C THR A 17 -17.35 20.85 2.70
N ASN A 18 -16.48 21.09 3.68
CA ASN A 18 -16.83 21.83 4.90
C ASN A 18 -16.29 23.28 4.87
N GLY A 19 -15.81 23.74 3.71
CA GLY A 19 -15.16 25.05 3.53
C GLY A 19 -13.68 25.10 3.92
N LYS A 20 -13.12 24.02 4.48
CA LYS A 20 -11.69 23.87 4.79
C LYS A 20 -11.08 22.64 4.12
N GLU A 21 -11.83 21.55 4.03
CA GLU A 21 -11.46 20.26 3.47
C GLU A 21 -12.48 19.83 2.41
N ILE A 22 -12.00 19.06 1.44
CA ILE A 22 -12.81 18.34 0.46
C ILE A 22 -12.73 16.85 0.76
N ALA A 23 -13.87 16.17 0.66
CA ALA A 23 -13.96 14.72 0.65
C ALA A 23 -14.54 14.25 -0.69
N ILE A 24 -13.93 13.25 -1.31
CA ILE A 24 -14.36 12.66 -2.58
C ILE A 24 -14.66 11.20 -2.34
N HIS A 25 -15.89 10.80 -2.63
CA HIS A 25 -16.41 9.45 -2.45
C HIS A 25 -16.55 8.77 -3.81
N LEU A 26 -15.88 7.64 -3.97
CA LEU A 26 -16.03 6.73 -5.10
C LEU A 26 -16.73 5.44 -4.66
N GLU A 27 -17.63 4.93 -5.49
CA GLU A 27 -18.26 3.63 -5.27
C GLU A 27 -18.39 2.87 -6.59
N TRP A 28 -17.95 1.62 -6.62
CA TRP A 28 -18.08 0.75 -7.80
C TRP A 28 -18.35 -0.70 -7.38
N ILE A 29 -18.99 -1.44 -8.29
CA ILE A 29 -19.27 -2.88 -8.09
C ILE A 29 -17.98 -3.65 -8.30
N ASP A 30 -17.64 -4.49 -7.32
CA ASP A 30 -16.54 -5.42 -7.38
C ASP A 30 -16.92 -6.72 -6.65
N PRO A 31 -17.20 -7.82 -7.36
CA PRO A 31 -17.54 -9.09 -6.74
C PRO A 31 -16.39 -9.71 -5.94
N THR A 32 -15.15 -9.33 -6.24
CA THR A 32 -13.97 -9.82 -5.53
C THR A 32 -13.46 -8.73 -4.59
N ARG A 33 -12.84 -9.18 -3.50
CA ARG A 33 -12.15 -8.33 -2.54
C ARG A 33 -10.67 -8.65 -2.65
N ASP A 34 -9.94 -7.85 -3.41
CA ASP A 34 -8.53 -8.08 -3.68
C ASP A 34 -7.66 -7.06 -2.91
N ASP A 35 -7.68 -7.17 -1.58
CA ASP A 35 -6.99 -6.25 -0.65
C ASP A 35 -5.79 -6.85 0.07
N ILE A 36 -5.35 -8.05 -0.33
CA ILE A 36 -4.19 -8.76 0.22
C ILE A 36 -3.24 -9.15 -0.93
N MET A 37 -1.93 -9.07 -0.70
CA MET A 37 -0.91 -9.50 -1.66
C MET A 37 0.21 -10.30 -1.01
N VAL A 38 -0.01 -11.61 -0.90
CA VAL A 38 0.95 -12.57 -0.33
C VAL A 38 1.66 -13.40 -1.39
N GLN A 39 1.12 -13.47 -2.60
CA GLN A 39 1.68 -14.22 -3.73
C GLN A 39 1.99 -13.31 -4.90
N SER A 40 3.07 -13.62 -5.62
CA SER A 40 3.53 -12.84 -6.79
C SER A 40 2.50 -12.78 -7.95
N GLN A 41 1.56 -13.73 -8.02
CA GLN A 41 0.52 -13.78 -9.05
C GLN A 41 -0.79 -13.09 -8.66
N GLN A 42 -0.90 -12.52 -7.47
CA GLN A 42 -2.06 -11.75 -7.06
C GLN A 42 -2.05 -10.36 -7.69
N TYR A 43 -3.24 -9.79 -7.83
CA TYR A 43 -3.48 -8.43 -8.27
C TYR A 43 -4.34 -7.76 -7.21
N LYS A 44 -4.35 -6.42 -7.17
CA LYS A 44 -4.99 -5.67 -6.09
C LYS A 44 -5.96 -4.65 -6.62
N ASP A 45 -7.00 -4.41 -5.83
CA ASP A 45 -7.96 -3.35 -6.07
C ASP A 45 -7.35 -1.99 -5.77
N GLN A 46 -7.55 -1.05 -6.70
CA GLN A 46 -7.04 0.30 -6.59
C GLN A 46 -8.01 1.28 -7.23
N ALA A 47 -8.01 2.50 -6.71
CA ALA A 47 -8.78 3.60 -7.26
C ALA A 47 -7.92 4.86 -7.26
N ALA A 48 -8.01 5.64 -8.31
CA ALA A 48 -7.32 6.91 -8.39
C ALA A 48 -8.23 8.02 -8.92
N VAL A 49 -8.02 9.22 -8.37
CA VAL A 49 -8.56 10.47 -8.89
C VAL A 49 -7.41 11.34 -9.34
N MET A 50 -7.58 12.01 -10.49
CA MET A 50 -6.57 12.85 -11.11
C MET A 50 -7.12 14.24 -11.36
N PHE A 51 -6.35 15.26 -11.00
CA PHE A 51 -6.67 16.68 -11.16
C PHE A 51 -5.53 17.39 -11.89
N PRO A 52 -5.78 18.45 -12.67
CA PRO A 52 -4.71 19.32 -13.11
C PRO A 52 -4.14 20.12 -11.93
N LEU A 53 -2.84 20.41 -11.94
CA LEU A 53 -2.24 21.36 -10.98
C LEU A 53 -2.75 22.77 -11.23
N ASN A 54 -2.88 23.14 -12.51
CA ASN A 54 -3.46 24.41 -12.93
C ASN A 54 -4.90 24.21 -13.45
N PRO A 55 -5.94 24.56 -12.67
CA PRO A 55 -7.33 24.37 -13.08
C PRO A 55 -7.75 25.26 -14.27
N ALA A 56 -6.98 26.30 -14.60
CA ALA A 56 -7.19 27.11 -15.81
C ALA A 56 -6.46 26.56 -17.04
N GLY A 57 -5.55 25.60 -16.85
CA GLY A 57 -4.79 24.94 -17.91
C GLY A 57 -5.58 23.82 -18.60
N GLU A 58 -4.98 23.26 -19.64
CA GLU A 58 -5.55 22.10 -20.33
C GLU A 58 -5.41 20.84 -19.47
N PHE A 59 -6.52 20.11 -19.29
CA PHE A 59 -6.48 18.84 -18.57
C PHE A 59 -6.29 17.65 -19.52
N VAL A 60 -5.06 17.14 -19.55
CA VAL A 60 -4.66 16.04 -20.43
C VAL A 60 -4.76 14.70 -19.69
N ILE A 61 -5.63 13.81 -20.17
CA ILE A 61 -5.89 12.50 -19.55
C ILE A 61 -4.73 11.50 -19.66
N THR A 62 -3.70 11.83 -20.46
CA THR A 62 -2.47 11.05 -20.61
C THR A 62 -1.48 11.26 -19.46
N MET A 63 -2.02 11.44 -18.25
CA MET A 63 -1.26 11.77 -17.04
C MET A 63 -0.51 13.11 -17.14
N GLY A 64 -1.11 14.07 -17.86
CA GLY A 64 -0.52 15.39 -18.11
C GLY A 64 0.33 15.47 -19.38
N GLY A 65 1.16 16.51 -19.44
CA GLY A 65 2.13 16.76 -20.51
C GLY A 65 3.42 17.38 -19.97
N GLU A 66 4.43 17.49 -20.83
CA GLU A 66 5.76 18.00 -20.46
C GLU A 66 5.74 19.49 -20.07
N GLU A 67 4.75 20.23 -20.55
CA GLU A 67 4.56 21.64 -20.23
C GLU A 67 4.11 21.82 -18.77
N ALA A 68 4.61 22.87 -18.11
CA ALA A 68 4.41 23.10 -16.68
C ALA A 68 2.95 23.31 -16.28
N ASP A 69 2.11 23.78 -17.20
CA ASP A 69 0.67 24.01 -17.02
C ASP A 69 -0.18 22.74 -17.24
N LYS A 70 0.40 21.70 -17.83
CA LYS A 70 -0.25 20.40 -18.11
C LYS A 70 0.08 19.34 -17.06
N ARG A 71 0.73 19.71 -15.96
CA ARG A 71 1.04 18.81 -14.84
C ARG A 71 -0.23 18.39 -14.10
N VAL A 72 -0.24 17.16 -13.60
CA VAL A 72 -1.37 16.60 -12.86
C VAL A 72 -0.98 16.15 -11.46
N ASN A 73 -1.94 16.24 -10.54
CA ASN A 73 -1.90 15.65 -9.21
C ASN A 73 -2.83 14.43 -9.22
N ILE A 74 -2.36 13.32 -8.67
CA ILE A 74 -3.07 12.04 -8.66
C ILE A 74 -3.09 11.53 -7.23
N TRP A 75 -4.28 11.21 -6.73
CA TRP A 75 -4.45 10.52 -5.46
C TRP A 75 -4.82 9.08 -5.76
N GLN A 76 -3.96 8.14 -5.39
CA GLN A 76 -4.15 6.72 -5.65
C GLN A 76 -4.34 5.95 -4.35
N TRP A 77 -5.56 5.51 -4.10
CA TRP A 77 -5.86 4.56 -3.04
C TRP A 77 -5.51 3.14 -3.47
N LYS A 78 -4.94 2.37 -2.53
CA LYS A 78 -4.58 0.97 -2.71
C LYS A 78 -5.21 0.13 -1.60
N ALA A 79 -5.98 -0.89 -1.98
CA ALA A 79 -6.66 -1.75 -1.02
C ALA A 79 -5.69 -2.43 -0.04
N THR A 80 -4.53 -2.86 -0.52
CA THR A 80 -3.49 -3.48 0.32
C THR A 80 -2.92 -2.52 1.36
N TRP A 81 -2.70 -1.25 1.01
CA TRP A 81 -2.18 -0.26 1.98
C TRP A 81 -3.20 0.01 3.09
N ASP A 82 -4.48 -0.08 2.78
CA ASP A 82 -5.56 0.08 3.77
C ASP A 82 -5.62 -1.12 4.72
N LYS A 83 -5.55 -2.33 4.16
CA LYS A 83 -5.54 -3.59 4.93
C LYS A 83 -4.29 -3.75 5.79
N GLU A 84 -3.12 -3.36 5.28
CA GLU A 84 -1.83 -3.35 6.00
C GLU A 84 -1.80 -2.29 7.12
N GLY A 85 -2.77 -1.36 7.16
CA GLY A 85 -2.83 -0.30 8.15
C GLY A 85 -1.79 0.78 7.92
N ALA A 86 -1.82 1.45 6.76
CA ALA A 86 -0.94 2.57 6.43
C ALA A 86 -0.67 3.51 7.62
N GLY A 87 0.62 3.78 7.89
CA GLY A 87 1.07 4.64 8.98
C GLY A 87 1.16 3.95 10.35
N LYS A 88 0.95 2.64 10.43
CA LYS A 88 1.10 1.85 11.66
C LYS A 88 2.31 0.92 11.61
N ASN A 89 2.90 0.71 12.78
CA ASN A 89 4.07 -0.17 13.00
C ASN A 89 3.65 -1.43 13.78
N ASP A 90 2.48 -1.98 13.50
CA ASP A 90 1.95 -3.19 14.12
C ASP A 90 2.08 -4.42 13.21
N ASN A 91 2.01 -5.60 13.81
CA ASN A 91 2.12 -6.88 13.10
C ASN A 91 0.90 -7.18 12.21
N SER A 92 -0.08 -6.27 12.11
CA SER A 92 -1.28 -6.49 11.27
C SER A 92 -0.98 -6.53 9.78
N ALA A 93 0.12 -5.92 9.33
CA ALA A 93 0.58 -6.04 7.94
C ALA A 93 1.10 -7.45 7.58
N MET A 94 1.24 -8.36 8.55
CA MET A 94 1.66 -9.76 8.33
C MET A 94 0.57 -10.80 8.66
N GLN A 95 -0.61 -10.37 9.13
CA GLN A 95 -1.76 -11.26 9.36
C GLN A 95 -2.30 -11.85 8.06
N ASP A 96 -2.09 -11.16 6.94
CA ASP A 96 -2.58 -11.53 5.62
C ASP A 96 -1.97 -12.85 5.09
N LEU A 97 -0.77 -13.20 5.54
CA LEU A 97 -0.11 -14.49 5.30
C LEU A 97 -0.73 -15.64 6.11
N GLU A 98 -1.14 -15.39 7.36
CA GLU A 98 -1.82 -16.38 8.19
C GLU A 98 -3.24 -16.66 7.65
N ASP A 99 -3.93 -15.64 7.15
CA ASP A 99 -5.25 -15.76 6.51
C ASP A 99 -5.19 -16.55 5.18
N ALA A 100 -4.06 -16.47 4.46
CA ALA A 100 -3.90 -17.09 3.14
C ALA A 100 -3.31 -18.50 3.16
N TYR A 101 -2.67 -18.90 4.26
CA TYR A 101 -2.03 -20.21 4.40
C TYR A 101 -2.37 -20.85 5.74
N ASP A 102 -3.30 -21.82 5.72
CA ASP A 102 -3.85 -22.54 6.89
C ASP A 102 -2.81 -23.13 7.87
N TYR A 103 -1.60 -23.41 7.40
CA TYR A 103 -0.52 -24.04 8.19
C TYR A 103 0.69 -23.12 8.42
N MET A 104 0.58 -21.83 8.07
CA MET A 104 1.59 -20.83 8.38
C MET A 104 1.08 -19.91 9.48
N ALA A 105 1.65 -20.07 10.67
CA ALA A 105 1.49 -19.12 11.77
C ALA A 105 2.75 -18.24 11.83
N LEU A 106 2.58 -16.93 11.74
CA LEU A 106 3.63 -15.92 11.87
C LEU A 106 3.52 -15.25 13.24
N GLY A 107 4.00 -15.96 14.26
CA GLY A 107 4.29 -15.35 15.55
C GLY A 107 5.53 -14.45 15.44
N SER A 108 5.32 -13.15 15.24
CA SER A 108 6.31 -12.05 15.37
C SER A 108 7.78 -12.34 15.05
N GLY A 109 8.12 -13.21 14.09
CA GLY A 109 9.50 -13.47 13.69
C GLY A 109 9.81 -14.92 13.32
N GLY A 110 10.21 -15.10 12.05
CA GLY A 110 10.73 -16.35 11.50
C GLY A 110 9.66 -17.19 10.80
N TYR A 111 9.95 -17.57 9.55
CA TYR A 111 9.20 -18.59 8.81
C TYR A 111 9.31 -19.92 9.56
N TYR A 112 8.22 -20.40 10.16
CA TYR A 112 8.12 -21.78 10.62
C TYR A 112 7.05 -22.51 9.82
N MET A 113 7.46 -23.58 9.13
CA MET A 113 6.57 -24.67 8.75
C MET A 113 6.31 -25.49 10.00
N TYR A 114 5.04 -25.66 10.38
CA TYR A 114 4.66 -26.65 11.38
C TYR A 114 4.98 -28.05 10.83
N GLU A 115 5.87 -28.79 11.49
CA GLU A 115 6.03 -30.22 11.27
C GLU A 115 5.02 -30.99 12.16
N PRO A 116 4.23 -31.93 11.62
CA PRO A 116 3.14 -32.60 12.34
C PRO A 116 3.54 -33.38 13.60
N ASP A 117 4.83 -33.69 13.75
CA ASP A 117 5.40 -34.65 14.69
C ASP A 117 6.11 -34.02 15.90
N GLY A 118 6.04 -32.69 16.07
CA GLY A 118 6.06 -32.02 17.38
C GLY A 118 7.35 -32.12 18.23
N ASN A 119 8.49 -32.53 17.66
CA ASN A 119 9.69 -32.86 18.44
C ASN A 119 10.70 -31.70 18.67
N LEU A 120 10.39 -30.46 18.26
CA LEU A 120 11.25 -29.30 18.54
C LEU A 120 10.71 -28.48 19.72
N GLN A 121 11.37 -28.57 20.88
CA GLN A 121 11.07 -27.71 22.02
C GLN A 121 11.68 -26.31 21.82
N LEU A 122 10.82 -25.31 21.62
CA LEU A 122 11.19 -23.90 21.59
C LEU A 122 11.70 -23.45 22.98
N LYS A 123 12.94 -22.95 23.06
CA LYS A 123 13.40 -22.24 24.26
C LYS A 123 12.90 -20.79 24.22
N SER A 124 12.37 -20.33 25.35
CA SER A 124 11.69 -19.04 25.60
C SER A 124 12.26 -17.81 24.89
N GLU A 125 11.39 -16.79 24.72
CA GLU A 125 11.65 -15.51 24.05
C GLU A 125 12.96 -14.80 24.45
N LEU A 126 13.62 -14.18 23.46
CA LEU A 126 14.71 -13.23 23.72
C LEU A 126 14.14 -11.99 24.44
N GLY A 127 14.59 -11.73 25.66
CA GLY A 127 14.19 -10.54 26.41
C GLY A 127 14.43 -9.23 25.62
N SER A 128 13.51 -8.27 25.76
CA SER A 128 13.47 -7.01 25.03
C SER A 128 14.83 -6.29 24.98
N GLY A 129 15.27 -5.89 23.78
CA GLY A 129 16.49 -5.07 23.58
C GLY A 129 17.76 -5.84 23.21
N ARG A 130 17.66 -7.15 22.90
CA ARG A 130 18.79 -7.97 22.45
C ARG A 130 18.65 -8.27 20.96
N THR A 131 19.68 -7.95 20.18
CA THR A 131 19.73 -8.27 18.74
C THR A 131 20.73 -9.40 18.49
N GLY A 132 20.28 -10.47 17.82
CA GLY A 132 21.11 -11.57 17.34
C GLY A 132 21.08 -12.85 18.18
N SER A 133 21.04 -13.99 17.48
CA SER A 133 21.23 -15.37 17.96
C SER A 133 22.69 -15.69 18.36
N LYS A 134 23.49 -14.72 18.82
CA LYS A 134 24.79 -15.05 19.41
C LYS A 134 24.58 -15.42 20.86
N ASP A 135 24.40 -16.73 21.03
CA ASP A 135 24.43 -17.44 22.29
C ASP A 135 25.45 -16.79 23.25
N ARG A 136 25.00 -16.46 24.47
CA ARG A 136 25.89 -15.92 25.50
C ARG A 136 26.97 -16.96 25.71
N ARG A 137 28.19 -16.69 25.21
CA ARG A 137 29.40 -17.42 25.58
C ARG A 137 29.62 -17.27 27.09
N GLY A 138 28.93 -18.10 27.88
CA GLY A 138 29.29 -18.37 29.25
C GLY A 138 30.65 -19.07 29.29
N LYS A 139 31.36 -18.94 30.42
CA LYS A 139 32.70 -19.52 30.66
C LYS A 139 32.76 -21.07 30.67
N GLY A 140 31.78 -21.76 30.12
CA GLY A 140 31.80 -23.20 29.87
C GLY A 140 31.33 -23.45 28.45
N GLY A 141 32.27 -23.59 27.52
CA GLY A 141 31.97 -23.71 26.09
C GLY A 141 31.08 -24.91 25.79
N VAL A 142 29.96 -24.67 25.12
CA VAL A 142 29.24 -25.74 24.41
C VAL A 142 29.97 -25.91 23.08
N HIS A 143 30.54 -27.10 22.89
CA HIS A 143 31.11 -27.54 21.62
C HIS A 143 30.06 -27.34 20.52
N THR A 144 30.38 -26.54 19.50
CA THR A 144 29.74 -26.69 18.18
C THR A 144 30.23 -28.00 17.61
N GLY A 145 29.67 -29.11 18.11
CA GLY A 145 29.84 -30.44 17.55
C GLY A 145 29.39 -30.41 16.08
N GLY A 146 30.08 -31.20 15.25
CA GLY A 146 29.83 -31.32 13.82
C GLY A 146 28.43 -31.84 13.48
N THR A 147 28.31 -32.41 12.28
CA THR A 147 27.07 -32.88 11.61
C THR A 147 26.32 -34.01 12.34
N GLN A 148 26.13 -33.96 13.65
CA GLN A 148 25.34 -34.92 14.41
C GLN A 148 24.29 -34.22 15.28
N ASP A 149 23.06 -34.68 15.10
CA ASP A 149 21.81 -34.37 15.78
C ASP A 149 21.39 -32.89 15.91
N ILE A 150 20.57 -32.46 14.94
CA ILE A 150 19.86 -31.18 14.94
C ILE A 150 18.83 -31.11 16.09
N SER A 151 18.29 -32.26 16.53
CA SER A 151 17.24 -32.38 17.55
C SER A 151 17.60 -31.81 18.92
N ASN A 152 18.89 -31.73 19.26
CA ASN A 152 19.38 -31.28 20.56
C ASN A 152 19.87 -29.83 20.56
N ARG A 153 19.81 -29.12 19.42
CA ARG A 153 20.19 -27.70 19.36
C ARG A 153 19.05 -26.86 19.90
N GLY A 154 19.29 -26.15 21.00
CA GLY A 154 18.39 -25.09 21.43
C GLY A 154 18.43 -23.96 20.41
N SER A 155 17.43 -23.87 19.53
CA SER A 155 17.20 -22.68 18.73
C SER A 155 16.60 -21.61 19.64
N MET A 156 17.24 -20.44 19.68
CA MET A 156 16.61 -19.23 20.19
C MET A 156 15.97 -18.55 18.99
N VAL A 157 14.66 -18.29 19.08
CA VAL A 157 13.93 -17.48 18.10
C VAL A 157 14.35 -16.03 18.29
N ASP A 158 15.17 -15.50 17.38
CA ASP A 158 15.28 -14.06 17.18
C ASP A 158 14.05 -13.63 16.41
N PHE A 159 13.10 -13.05 17.14
CA PHE A 159 11.80 -12.62 16.64
C PHE A 159 11.89 -11.45 15.64
N GLY A 160 12.98 -11.30 14.86
CA GLY A 160 13.00 -10.49 13.64
C GLY A 160 12.37 -9.10 13.73
N MET A 161 12.44 -8.44 14.89
CA MET A 161 11.88 -7.10 15.12
C MET A 161 12.93 -6.17 15.75
N GLY A 162 14.20 -6.55 15.64
CA GLY A 162 15.32 -5.68 16.00
C GLY A 162 15.40 -4.49 15.05
N LYS A 163 15.63 -3.30 15.58
CA LYS A 163 15.83 -2.01 14.87
C LYS A 163 16.89 -2.00 13.74
N ASN A 164 17.50 -3.15 13.43
CA ASN A 164 18.60 -3.34 12.47
C ASN A 164 18.18 -4.11 11.19
N GLU A 165 16.89 -4.39 10.98
CA GLU A 165 16.41 -5.03 9.73
C GLU A 165 16.62 -4.19 8.46
N GLY A 166 16.87 -2.88 8.60
CA GLY A 166 17.25 -2.03 7.46
C GLY A 166 18.44 -2.59 6.67
N VAL A 167 19.28 -3.45 7.25
CA VAL A 167 20.40 -4.07 6.50
C VAL A 167 19.94 -5.18 5.54
N PHE A 168 18.80 -5.84 5.80
CA PHE A 168 18.35 -7.01 5.02
C PHE A 168 17.13 -6.75 4.14
N ASN A 169 16.38 -5.66 4.39
CA ASN A 169 15.34 -5.18 3.49
C ASN A 169 15.80 -3.86 2.85
N PRO A 170 16.44 -3.90 1.66
CA PRO A 170 17.02 -2.71 1.03
C PRO A 170 15.99 -1.64 0.69
N GLY A 171 14.71 -2.00 0.50
CA GLY A 171 13.64 -1.04 0.28
C GLY A 171 13.33 -0.21 1.52
N ARG A 172 13.24 -0.85 2.70
CA ARG A 172 13.09 -0.13 3.98
C ARG A 172 14.35 0.66 4.34
N ALA A 173 15.54 0.09 4.07
CA ALA A 173 16.83 0.76 4.27
C ALA A 173 16.95 2.10 3.55
N THR A 174 16.46 2.13 2.31
CA THR A 174 16.52 3.30 1.43
C THR A 174 15.34 4.25 1.65
N HIS A 175 14.51 4.00 2.69
CA HIS A 175 13.32 4.80 3.01
C HIS A 175 12.34 4.86 1.83
N ASN A 176 12.16 3.75 1.13
CA ASN A 176 11.18 3.63 0.07
C ASN A 176 9.77 3.45 0.67
N ILE A 177 8.91 4.45 0.46
CA ILE A 177 7.50 4.44 0.90
C ILE A 177 6.70 3.23 0.37
N LEU A 178 7.10 2.67 -0.77
CA LEU A 178 6.46 1.47 -1.30
C LEU A 178 6.77 0.24 -0.43
N SER A 179 7.94 0.21 0.21
CA SER A 179 8.42 -0.90 1.03
C SER A 179 8.23 -0.68 2.54
N ASP A 180 8.05 0.57 2.96
CA ASP A 180 7.95 0.93 4.37
C ASP A 180 6.56 1.52 4.68
N ASN A 181 5.73 0.74 5.39
CA ASN A 181 4.40 1.14 5.79
C ASN A 181 4.39 2.36 6.74
N THR A 182 5.47 2.53 7.50
CA THR A 182 5.60 3.58 8.51
C THR A 182 5.78 4.97 7.88
N LEU A 183 6.21 5.02 6.62
CA LEU A 183 6.36 6.24 5.83
C LEU A 183 5.05 6.67 5.14
N ARG A 184 4.03 5.81 5.16
CA ARG A 184 2.74 6.08 4.51
C ARG A 184 1.88 6.91 5.46
N HIS A 185 1.47 8.10 5.02
CA HIS A 185 0.56 8.95 5.79
C HIS A 185 -0.84 8.33 5.92
N SER A 186 -1.31 7.70 4.85
CA SER A 186 -2.61 7.06 4.73
C SER A 186 -2.55 5.98 3.63
N PRO A 187 -3.63 5.20 3.37
CA PRO A 187 -3.65 4.22 2.28
C PRO A 187 -3.72 4.86 0.88
N VAL A 188 -3.67 6.19 0.81
CA VAL A 188 -3.63 6.97 -0.43
C VAL A 188 -2.20 7.44 -0.67
N GLU A 189 -1.68 7.12 -1.84
CA GLU A 189 -0.46 7.71 -2.36
C GLU A 189 -0.77 8.99 -3.12
N ASP A 190 -0.10 10.08 -2.73
CA ASP A 190 -0.11 11.36 -3.42
C ASP A 190 1.02 11.43 -4.45
N LEU A 191 0.68 11.70 -5.70
CA LEU A 191 1.52 11.50 -6.89
C LEU A 191 1.42 12.68 -7.85
N ASN A 192 2.51 12.99 -8.56
CA ASN A 192 2.46 13.87 -9.72
C ASN A 192 2.88 13.17 -11.00
N ALA A 193 2.43 13.72 -12.13
CA ALA A 193 2.89 13.32 -13.44
C ALA A 193 2.90 14.52 -14.42
N ASN A 194 3.82 14.44 -15.39
CA ASN A 194 4.02 15.36 -16.50
C ASN A 194 3.93 14.59 -17.84
N GLY A 195 3.00 13.63 -17.93
CA GLY A 195 2.83 12.71 -19.05
C GLY A 195 3.05 11.24 -18.67
N PHE A 196 2.83 10.34 -19.64
CA PHE A 196 3.01 8.91 -19.42
C PHE A 196 4.42 8.57 -18.92
N SER A 197 4.51 7.60 -18.03
CA SER A 197 5.78 7.10 -17.44
C SER A 197 6.56 8.08 -16.56
N THR A 198 6.00 9.26 -16.25
CA THR A 198 6.64 10.26 -15.37
C THR A 198 6.07 10.28 -13.95
N LEU A 199 5.21 9.30 -13.62
CA LEU A 199 4.53 9.21 -12.33
C LEU A 199 5.55 9.15 -11.18
N THR A 200 5.45 10.10 -10.26
CA THR A 200 6.41 10.26 -9.16
C THR A 200 5.65 10.49 -7.85
N THR A 201 6.01 9.74 -6.81
CA THR A 201 5.46 9.93 -5.46
C THR A 201 5.89 11.27 -4.89
N GLN A 202 4.94 12.03 -4.35
CA GLN A 202 5.24 13.29 -3.70
C GLN A 202 6.06 13.07 -2.43
N ALA A 203 7.01 13.96 -2.15
CA ALA A 203 7.76 13.92 -0.89
C ALA A 203 6.85 14.19 0.32
N LYS A 204 5.81 15.00 0.13
CA LYS A 204 4.81 15.30 1.14
C LYS A 204 3.53 14.52 0.83
N GLN A 205 3.22 13.55 1.67
CA GLN A 205 1.96 12.81 1.61
C GLN A 205 0.96 13.50 2.56
N ASN A 206 -0.12 14.07 2.03
CA ASN A 206 -1.08 14.85 2.83
C ASN A 206 -2.55 14.52 2.54
N VAL A 207 -2.80 13.45 1.79
CA VAL A 207 -4.12 12.97 1.45
C VAL A 207 -4.48 11.84 2.40
N ASP A 208 -5.58 12.01 3.13
CA ASP A 208 -6.20 10.93 3.88
C ASP A 208 -7.08 10.11 2.95
N GLY A 209 -7.21 8.81 3.23
CA GLY A 209 -8.29 8.04 2.64
C GLY A 209 -8.63 6.79 3.39
N LYS A 210 -9.75 6.18 2.98
CA LYS A 210 -10.23 4.92 3.52
C LYS A 210 -11.14 4.24 2.51
N GLY A 211 -10.94 2.94 2.36
CA GLY A 211 -11.75 2.01 1.60
C GLY A 211 -12.54 1.08 2.51
N ASN A 212 -13.71 0.70 2.06
CA ASN A 212 -14.52 -0.34 2.67
C ASN A 212 -15.15 -1.19 1.58
N TRP A 213 -14.96 -2.50 1.66
CA TRP A 213 -15.64 -3.45 0.78
C TRP A 213 -16.82 -4.08 1.51
N ASN A 214 -18.02 -3.95 0.95
CA ASN A 214 -19.24 -4.58 1.48
C ASN A 214 -20.25 -4.80 0.36
N ASN A 215 -21.00 -5.91 0.42
CA ASN A 215 -22.04 -6.25 -0.56
C ASN A 215 -21.55 -6.16 -2.02
N ASN A 216 -20.39 -6.77 -2.31
CA ASN A 216 -19.77 -6.80 -3.64
C ASN A 216 -19.51 -5.40 -4.23
N ARG A 217 -19.10 -4.47 -3.36
CA ARG A 217 -18.92 -3.07 -3.71
C ARG A 217 -17.78 -2.49 -2.90
N TRP A 218 -16.91 -1.76 -3.58
CA TRP A 218 -15.95 -0.90 -2.91
C TRP A 218 -16.55 0.49 -2.73
N THR A 219 -16.34 1.04 -1.54
CA THR A 219 -16.55 2.45 -1.23
C THR A 219 -15.23 3.04 -0.77
N VAL A 220 -14.71 4.05 -1.47
CA VAL A 220 -13.46 4.72 -1.14
C VAL A 220 -13.70 6.20 -0.95
N VAL A 221 -13.19 6.75 0.15
CA VAL A 221 -13.22 8.18 0.42
C VAL A 221 -11.79 8.71 0.44
N PHE A 222 -11.54 9.76 -0.33
CA PHE A 222 -10.35 10.60 -0.26
C PHE A 222 -10.69 11.86 0.51
N LYS A 223 -9.78 12.38 1.31
CA LYS A 223 -9.97 13.64 2.04
C LYS A 223 -8.68 14.43 2.09
N ARG A 224 -8.77 15.73 1.83
CA ARG A 224 -7.64 16.66 1.91
C ARG A 224 -8.12 18.08 2.19
N THR A 225 -7.25 18.94 2.71
CA THR A 225 -7.53 20.38 2.79
C THR A 225 -7.75 20.96 1.39
N LEU A 226 -8.61 21.98 1.28
CA LEU A 226 -8.91 22.65 0.00
C LEU A 226 -7.69 23.36 -0.58
N LYS A 227 -6.89 23.97 0.31
CA LYS A 227 -5.64 24.63 -0.01
C LYS A 227 -4.48 24.01 0.75
N THR A 228 -3.33 23.98 0.10
CA THR A 228 -2.05 23.59 0.69
C THR A 228 -0.96 24.55 0.24
N ASN A 229 0.13 24.61 1.00
CA ASN A 229 1.31 25.41 0.63
C ASN A 229 2.26 24.65 -0.31
N ASP A 230 1.85 23.48 -0.81
CA ASP A 230 2.65 22.68 -1.73
C ASP A 230 2.33 23.05 -3.17
N ALA A 231 3.35 23.38 -3.95
CA ALA A 231 3.19 23.74 -5.36
C ALA A 231 2.84 22.54 -6.25
N ASN A 232 3.05 21.32 -5.74
CA ASN A 232 2.71 20.09 -6.45
C ASN A 232 1.27 19.64 -6.24
N ASP A 233 0.53 20.35 -5.39
CA ASP A 233 -0.85 20.06 -5.09
C ASP A 233 -1.82 20.90 -5.91
N SER A 234 -2.80 20.25 -6.52
CA SER A 234 -4.00 20.92 -7.02
C SER A 234 -4.73 21.69 -5.91
N GLN A 235 -5.14 22.92 -6.21
CA GLN A 235 -5.83 23.79 -5.26
C GLN A 235 -7.33 23.83 -5.58
N PHE A 236 -8.19 23.64 -4.58
CA PHE A 236 -9.65 23.57 -4.75
C PHE A 236 -10.30 24.86 -4.26
N THR A 237 -10.46 25.85 -5.15
CA THR A 237 -10.91 27.21 -4.78
C THR A 237 -12.19 27.67 -5.47
N SER A 238 -12.57 27.02 -6.57
CA SER A 238 -13.62 27.46 -7.50
C SER A 238 -14.97 26.75 -7.32
N GLY A 239 -15.11 25.82 -6.37
CA GLY A 239 -16.32 24.98 -6.19
C GLY A 239 -16.51 23.92 -7.29
N THR A 240 -15.77 24.02 -8.40
CA THR A 240 -15.71 23.02 -9.45
C THR A 240 -14.29 22.80 -9.93
N THR A 241 -13.93 21.56 -10.29
CA THR A 241 -12.62 21.24 -10.88
C THR A 241 -12.76 20.10 -11.89
N PRO A 242 -12.02 20.10 -13.02
CA PRO A 242 -11.93 18.93 -13.87
C PRO A 242 -11.20 17.79 -13.15
N MET A 243 -11.68 16.58 -13.37
CA MET A 243 -11.15 15.36 -12.76
C MET A 243 -11.20 14.19 -13.76
N ALA A 244 -10.26 13.27 -13.65
CA ALA A 244 -10.36 11.94 -14.26
C ALA A 244 -10.27 10.86 -13.18
N ILE A 245 -10.83 9.69 -13.48
CA ILE A 245 -10.89 8.57 -12.54
C ILE A 245 -10.25 7.36 -13.20
N ALA A 246 -9.54 6.57 -12.41
CA ALA A 246 -9.07 5.27 -12.82
C ALA A 246 -9.37 4.21 -11.75
N ILE A 247 -9.81 3.03 -12.17
CA ILE A 247 -10.10 1.88 -11.30
C ILE A 247 -9.33 0.67 -11.84
N TRP A 248 -8.70 -0.07 -10.93
CA TRP A 248 -8.08 -1.36 -11.20
C TRP A 248 -8.82 -2.43 -10.39
N ASN A 249 -9.34 -3.43 -11.08
CA ASN A 249 -9.93 -4.62 -10.46
C ASN A 249 -8.90 -5.77 -10.41
N GLY A 250 -8.56 -6.21 -9.19
CA GLY A 250 -7.61 -7.28 -8.94
C GLY A 250 -8.06 -8.62 -9.53
N GLY A 251 -9.33 -8.99 -9.35
CA GLY A 251 -9.93 -10.21 -9.89
C GLY A 251 -9.81 -10.33 -11.42
N ASN A 252 -9.83 -9.21 -12.14
CA ASN A 252 -9.64 -9.12 -13.59
C ASN A 252 -8.17 -8.92 -14.00
N LYS A 253 -7.23 -9.04 -13.06
CA LYS A 253 -5.77 -8.95 -13.28
C LYS A 253 -5.32 -7.58 -13.81
N GLU A 254 -6.01 -6.52 -13.42
CA GLU A 254 -5.70 -5.16 -13.83
C GLU A 254 -4.53 -4.60 -13.02
N ARG A 255 -3.54 -4.00 -13.71
CA ARG A 255 -2.39 -3.33 -13.09
C ARG A 255 -1.79 -2.28 -14.02
N ASN A 256 -1.11 -1.28 -13.45
CA ASN A 256 -0.39 -0.25 -14.21
C ASN A 256 -1.30 0.40 -15.28
N GLY A 257 -0.96 0.30 -16.56
CA GLY A 257 -1.78 0.84 -17.66
C GLY A 257 -3.06 0.05 -17.98
N GLN A 258 -3.21 -1.18 -17.48
CA GLN A 258 -4.42 -1.98 -17.66
C GLN A 258 -5.41 -1.64 -16.56
N LYS A 259 -6.37 -0.76 -16.87
CA LYS A 259 -7.33 -0.20 -15.91
C LYS A 259 -8.54 0.39 -16.62
N ALA A 260 -9.64 0.56 -15.89
CA ALA A 260 -10.75 1.39 -16.35
C ALA A 260 -10.39 2.87 -16.19
N ILE A 261 -10.68 3.70 -17.20
CA ILE A 261 -10.48 5.16 -17.13
C ILE A 261 -11.70 5.91 -17.65
N THR A 262 -11.89 7.13 -17.17
CA THR A 262 -12.75 8.12 -17.83
C THR A 262 -12.04 8.66 -19.07
N LEU A 263 -12.61 8.45 -20.26
CA LEU A 263 -12.03 8.88 -21.55
C LEU A 263 -12.10 10.40 -21.80
N SER A 264 -12.80 11.14 -20.94
CA SER A 264 -12.86 12.59 -20.98
C SER A 264 -12.92 13.14 -19.56
N PRO A 265 -12.42 14.36 -19.34
CA PRO A 265 -12.56 15.05 -18.07
C PRO A 265 -14.01 15.10 -17.58
N VAL A 266 -14.22 14.76 -16.31
CA VAL A 266 -15.48 14.93 -15.61
C VAL A 266 -15.39 16.16 -14.72
N THR A 267 -16.41 17.03 -14.71
CA THR A 267 -16.44 18.16 -13.78
C THR A 267 -16.88 17.68 -12.40
N LEU A 268 -15.97 17.72 -11.43
CA LEU A 268 -16.30 17.52 -10.02
C LEU A 268 -16.85 18.83 -9.44
N LYS A 269 -18.04 18.78 -8.84
CA LYS A 269 -18.64 19.89 -8.09
C LYS A 269 -18.63 19.54 -6.61
N TYR A 270 -18.26 20.49 -5.75
CA TYR A 270 -18.11 20.28 -4.31
C TYR A 270 -18.54 21.49 -3.50
#